data_AF-A0A4Q2ZD83-F1
#
_entry.id   AF-A0A4Q2ZD83-F1
#
_cell.length_a   1.000
_cell.length_b   1.000
_cell.length_c   1.000
_cell.angle_alpha   90.00
_cell.angle_beta   90.00
_cell.angle_gamma   90.00
#
_symmetry.space_group_name_H-M   'P 1'
#
loop_
_entity.id
_entity.type
_entity.pdbx_description
1 polymer ?
#
loop_
_entity_poly.entity_id
_entity_poly.type
_entity_poly.pdbx_seq_one_letter_code
_entity_poly.pdbx_strand_id
1 'polypeptide(L)'
;MAGQVKRWAVAALAIMALAGCGQPPATVPIRDADPALWVVRDADTRIYLFGTVHMLKPGLGWFDEGVKQAFDASSELVLETVVPGDAEMGALVAELGTQADGPALPDRLDPADAAAFR
;
A
#
# COMPACT_ATOMS: atom_id res chain seq x y z
N MET A 1 31.12 49.64 -3.63
CA MET A 1 30.15 49.18 -2.62
C MET A 1 28.91 48.49 -3.21
N ALA A 2 28.25 49.04 -4.25
CA ALA A 2 27.04 48.45 -4.84
C ALA A 2 27.17 47.03 -5.45
N GLY A 3 28.33 46.68 -6.01
CA GLY A 3 28.55 45.35 -6.62
C GLY A 3 28.74 44.21 -5.63
N GLN A 4 29.12 44.51 -4.39
CA GLN A 4 29.32 43.52 -3.33
C GLN A 4 27.96 43.08 -2.78
N VAL A 5 27.08 44.03 -2.45
CA VAL A 5 25.70 43.79 -1.97
C VAL A 5 24.87 42.92 -2.95
N LYS A 6 25.05 43.13 -4.26
CA LYS A 6 24.38 42.35 -5.30
C LYS A 6 24.85 40.89 -5.40
N ARG A 7 26.12 40.61 -5.06
CA ARG A 7 26.67 39.24 -5.00
C ARG A 7 26.17 38.48 -3.77
N TRP A 8 26.03 39.15 -2.63
CA TRP A 8 25.45 38.56 -1.41
C TRP A 8 23.96 38.26 -1.57
N ALA A 9 23.20 39.12 -2.25
CA ALA A 9 21.78 38.90 -2.53
C ALA A 9 21.53 37.68 -3.43
N VAL A 10 22.36 37.46 -4.46
CA VAL A 10 22.25 36.28 -5.34
C VAL A 10 22.65 35.00 -4.61
N ALA A 11 23.68 35.05 -3.76
CA ALA A 11 24.10 33.89 -2.96
C ALA A 11 23.03 33.48 -1.93
N ALA A 12 22.37 34.44 -1.28
CA ALA A 12 21.28 34.16 -0.33
C ALA A 12 20.04 33.56 -1.02
N LEU A 13 19.72 34.01 -2.23
CA LEU A 13 18.61 33.48 -3.03
C LEU A 13 18.89 32.04 -3.53
N ALA A 14 20.14 31.76 -3.90
CA ALA A 14 20.57 30.41 -4.30
C ALA A 14 20.53 29.40 -3.12
N ILE A 15 20.89 29.84 -1.91
CA ILE A 15 20.82 29.00 -0.70
C ILE A 15 19.37 28.68 -0.30
N MET A 16 18.42 29.63 -0.44
CA MET A 16 17.00 29.33 -0.22
C MET A 16 16.42 28.36 -1.27
N ALA A 17 16.86 28.44 -2.52
CA ALA A 17 16.39 27.55 -3.58
C ALA A 17 16.85 26.08 -3.40
N LEU A 18 17.98 25.86 -2.74
CA LEU A 18 18.51 24.51 -2.43
C LEU A 18 17.83 23.85 -1.22
N ALA A 19 17.14 24.62 -0.36
CA ALA A 19 16.47 24.10 0.83
C ALA A 19 15.05 23.58 0.57
N GLY A 20 14.51 23.71 -0.65
CA GLY A 20 13.15 23.30 -1.01
C GLY A 20 12.99 21.84 -1.48
N CYS A 21 14.09 21.16 -1.79
CA CYS A 21 14.06 19.80 -2.35
C CYS A 21 14.29 18.75 -1.25
N GLY A 22 13.33 18.58 -0.35
CA GLY A 22 13.47 17.58 0.71
C GLY A 22 12.39 17.65 1.76
N GLN A 23 11.11 17.70 1.36
CA GLN A 23 10.08 17.29 2.31
C GLN A 23 10.31 15.80 2.58
N PRO A 24 10.66 15.39 3.82
CA PRO A 24 10.65 13.97 4.15
C PRO A 24 9.24 13.44 3.82
N PRO A 25 9.14 12.22 3.26
CA PRO A 25 7.85 11.64 2.96
C PRO A 25 6.97 11.75 4.21
N ALA A 26 5.73 12.19 4.02
CA ALA A 26 4.78 12.29 5.11
C ALA A 26 4.72 10.92 5.82
N THR A 27 5.10 10.88 7.10
CA THR A 27 5.04 9.65 7.89
C THR A 27 3.57 9.36 8.16
N VAL A 28 3.01 8.41 7.43
CA VAL A 28 1.68 7.87 7.73
C VAL A 28 1.81 7.07 9.03
N PRO A 29 1.07 7.41 10.10
CA PRO A 29 1.12 6.65 11.34
C PRO A 29 0.69 5.21 11.07
N ILE A 30 1.43 4.26 11.64
CA ILE A 30 1.07 2.84 11.55
C ILE A 30 -0.19 2.62 12.39
N ARG A 31 -1.25 2.19 11.74
CA ARG A 31 -2.45 1.68 12.39
C ARG A 31 -2.32 0.17 12.49
N ASP A 32 -2.36 -0.29 13.72
CA ASP A 32 -2.40 -1.70 14.06
C ASP A 32 -3.66 -2.36 13.48
N ALA A 33 -3.51 -3.53 12.89
CA ALA A 33 -4.57 -4.23 12.19
C ALA A 33 -4.43 -5.75 12.41
N ASP A 34 -5.47 -6.32 13.01
CA ASP A 34 -5.52 -7.74 13.36
C ASP A 34 -6.40 -8.52 12.37
N PRO A 35 -5.85 -9.06 11.27
CA PRO A 35 -6.63 -9.92 10.38
C PRO A 35 -6.96 -11.23 11.09
N ALA A 36 -8.14 -11.77 10.80
CA ALA A 36 -8.53 -13.09 11.28
C ALA A 36 -7.62 -14.17 10.66
N LEU A 37 -7.16 -15.11 11.50
CA LEU A 37 -6.38 -16.26 11.11
C LEU A 37 -7.14 -17.54 11.45
N TRP A 38 -7.42 -18.37 10.46
CA TRP A 38 -8.09 -19.65 10.64
C TRP A 38 -7.08 -20.78 10.73
N VAL A 39 -7.28 -21.70 11.67
CA VAL A 39 -6.41 -22.86 11.84
C VAL A 39 -7.17 -24.12 11.42
N VAL A 40 -6.65 -24.82 10.42
CA VAL A 40 -7.05 -26.18 10.07
C VAL A 40 -5.95 -27.11 10.52
N ARG A 41 -6.26 -28.13 11.32
CA ARG A 41 -5.23 -29.02 11.87
C ARG A 41 -5.73 -30.44 12.06
N ASP A 42 -4.81 -31.39 11.96
CA ASP A 42 -4.99 -32.78 12.36
C ASP A 42 -3.79 -33.24 13.23
N ALA A 43 -3.44 -34.53 13.19
CA ALA A 43 -2.40 -35.12 14.03
C ALA A 43 -0.97 -34.65 13.67
N ASP A 44 -0.71 -34.35 12.40
CA ASP A 44 0.63 -34.01 11.90
C ASP A 44 0.65 -32.76 11.01
N THR A 45 -0.53 -32.23 10.64
CA THR A 45 -0.68 -31.10 9.75
C THR A 45 -1.30 -29.91 10.47
N ARG A 46 -0.73 -28.73 10.24
CA ARG A 46 -1.32 -27.45 10.62
C ARG A 46 -1.24 -26.49 9.45
N ILE A 47 -2.39 -26.01 9.02
CA ILE A 47 -2.54 -25.00 7.97
C ILE A 47 -3.13 -23.76 8.62
N TYR A 48 -2.45 -22.63 8.41
CA TYR A 48 -2.99 -21.32 8.70
C TYR A 48 -3.54 -20.73 7.42
N LEU A 49 -4.81 -20.35 7.43
CA LEU A 49 -5.47 -19.68 6.32
C LEU A 49 -5.78 -18.24 6.73
N PHE A 50 -5.46 -17.28 5.88
CA PHE A 50 -5.91 -15.90 6.01
C PHE A 50 -6.17 -15.34 4.61
N GLY A 51 -7.09 -14.37 4.49
CA GLY A 51 -7.45 -13.77 3.20
C GLY A 51 -6.36 -12.84 2.68
N THR A 52 -5.90 -13.06 1.45
CA THR A 52 -4.94 -12.14 0.83
C THR A 52 -5.62 -10.83 0.42
N VAL A 53 -4.99 -9.69 0.74
CA VAL A 53 -5.40 -8.38 0.23
C VAL A 53 -4.36 -7.94 -0.79
N HIS A 54 -4.77 -7.80 -2.06
CA HIS A 54 -3.84 -7.44 -3.14
C HIS A 54 -3.24 -6.03 -3.00
N MET A 55 -3.94 -5.10 -2.34
CA MET A 55 -3.44 -3.76 -2.02
C MET A 55 -3.96 -3.27 -0.67
N LEU A 56 -3.05 -3.02 0.26
CA LEU A 56 -3.37 -2.44 1.56
C LEU A 56 -3.30 -0.91 1.50
N LYS A 57 -4.12 -0.23 2.33
CA LYS A 57 -3.96 1.21 2.52
C LYS A 57 -2.59 1.49 3.16
N PRO A 58 -1.94 2.61 2.81
CA PRO A 58 -0.69 3.00 3.46
C PRO A 58 -0.85 3.07 4.98
N GLY A 59 0.15 2.59 5.70
CA GLY A 59 0.19 2.65 7.16
C GLY A 59 -0.63 1.58 7.89
N LEU A 60 -1.10 0.51 7.27
CA LEU A 60 -1.57 -0.66 8.03
C LEU A 60 -0.39 -1.56 8.44
N GLY A 61 -0.19 -1.75 9.75
CA GLY A 61 0.66 -2.80 10.30
C GLY A 61 -0.20 -4.03 10.55
N TRP A 62 0.08 -5.13 9.85
CA TRP A 62 -0.71 -6.37 9.92
C TRP A 62 0.15 -7.64 10.00
N PHE A 63 1.44 -7.51 9.66
CA PHE A 63 2.37 -8.64 9.60
C PHE A 63 3.20 -8.70 10.87
N ASP A 64 2.50 -8.87 11.98
CA ASP A 64 3.01 -8.92 13.34
C ASP A 64 2.24 -10.00 14.14
N GLU A 65 2.62 -10.11 15.42
CA GLU A 65 1.97 -10.97 16.43
C GLU A 65 1.56 -12.36 15.91
N GLY A 66 0.24 -12.63 15.85
CA GLY A 66 -0.30 -13.94 15.47
C GLY A 66 -0.03 -14.30 14.02
N VAL A 67 -0.09 -13.32 13.11
CA VAL A 67 0.19 -13.54 11.67
C VAL A 67 1.66 -13.86 11.48
N LYS A 68 2.55 -13.06 12.07
CA LYS A 68 3.99 -13.28 11.98
C LYS A 68 4.39 -14.60 12.61
N GLN A 69 3.84 -14.95 13.77
CA GLN A 69 4.13 -16.21 14.43
C GLN A 69 3.69 -17.42 13.60
N ALA A 70 2.52 -17.36 12.97
CA ALA A 70 2.04 -18.41 12.08
C ALA A 70 2.92 -18.55 10.82
N PHE A 71 3.32 -17.42 10.22
CA PHE A 71 4.22 -17.39 9.08
C PHE A 71 5.58 -18.00 9.43
N ASP A 72 6.21 -17.52 10.50
CA ASP A 72 7.54 -17.98 10.94
C ASP A 72 7.55 -19.47 11.32
N ALA A 73 6.41 -20.02 11.75
CA ALA A 73 6.25 -21.44 12.07
C ALA A 73 5.93 -22.33 10.85
N SER A 74 5.60 -21.74 9.70
CA SER A 74 5.20 -22.47 8.50
C SER A 74 6.40 -22.78 7.61
N SER A 75 6.44 -23.99 7.05
CA SER A 75 7.51 -24.41 6.14
C SER A 75 7.23 -24.09 4.67
N GLU A 76 5.98 -23.73 4.34
CA GLU A 76 5.53 -23.49 2.98
C GLU A 76 4.50 -22.36 2.94
N LEU A 77 4.58 -21.54 1.88
CA LEU A 77 3.59 -20.52 1.55
C LEU A 77 2.90 -20.92 0.25
N VAL A 78 1.57 -21.11 0.32
CA VAL A 78 0.72 -21.37 -0.84
C VAL A 78 -0.13 -20.13 -1.09
N LEU A 79 -0.15 -19.67 -2.34
CA LEU A 79 -0.95 -18.53 -2.78
C LEU A 79 -2.01 -19.00 -3.78
N GLU A 80 -3.12 -18.27 -3.86
CA GLU A 80 -4.26 -18.60 -4.74
C GLU A 80 -3.95 -18.41 -6.23
N THR A 81 -2.86 -17.69 -6.55
CA THR A 81 -2.42 -17.44 -7.92
C THR A 81 -0.91 -17.47 -8.02
N VAL A 82 -0.42 -17.78 -9.22
CA VAL A 82 0.93 -17.39 -9.62
C VAL A 82 0.94 -15.86 -9.73
N VAL A 83 1.92 -15.22 -9.11
CA VAL A 83 2.07 -13.75 -9.17
C VAL A 83 3.04 -13.42 -10.32
N PRO A 84 2.58 -12.75 -11.39
CA PRO A 84 3.43 -12.16 -12.41
C PRO A 84 4.53 -11.26 -11.83
N GLY A 85 5.59 -11.00 -12.61
CA GLY A 85 6.58 -9.99 -12.22
C GLY A 85 5.96 -8.59 -12.14
N ASP A 86 6.50 -7.71 -11.30
CA ASP A 86 5.92 -6.39 -11.00
C ASP A 86 5.56 -5.56 -12.24
N ALA A 87 6.42 -5.57 -13.28
CA ALA A 87 6.17 -4.84 -14.52
C ALA A 87 4.99 -5.43 -15.33
N GLU A 88 4.88 -6.75 -15.37
CA GLU A 88 3.78 -7.46 -16.01
C GLU A 88 2.48 -7.25 -15.24
N MET A 89 2.52 -7.37 -13.90
CA MET A 89 1.38 -7.07 -13.04
C MET A 89 0.91 -5.62 -13.22
N GLY A 90 1.84 -4.65 -13.25
CA GLY A 90 1.50 -3.24 -13.46
C GLY A 90 0.83 -2.98 -14.81
N ALA A 91 1.29 -3.64 -15.88
CA ALA A 91 0.66 -3.56 -17.19
C ALA A 91 -0.75 -4.17 -17.19
N LEU A 92 -0.92 -5.36 -16.60
CA LEU A 92 -2.22 -6.01 -16.47
C LEU A 92 -3.21 -5.18 -15.65
N VAL A 93 -2.78 -4.56 -14.54
CA VAL A 93 -3.62 -3.67 -13.74
C VAL A 93 -4.00 -2.41 -14.51
N ALA A 94 -3.09 -1.83 -15.31
CA ALA A 94 -3.41 -0.68 -16.14
C ALA A 94 -4.43 -1.02 -17.24
N GLU A 95 -4.32 -2.22 -17.81
CA GLU A 95 -5.23 -2.70 -18.87
C GLU A 95 -6.60 -3.15 -18.33
N LEU A 96 -6.62 -3.87 -17.20
CA LEU A 96 -7.80 -4.59 -16.71
C LEU A 96 -8.37 -4.06 -15.39
N GLY A 97 -7.61 -3.21 -14.68
CA GLY A 97 -7.94 -2.77 -13.31
C GLY A 97 -8.99 -1.66 -13.24
N THR A 98 -9.41 -1.10 -14.39
CA THR A 98 -10.49 -0.11 -14.45
C THR A 98 -11.53 -0.54 -15.47
N GLN A 99 -12.81 -0.26 -15.17
CA GLN A 99 -13.89 -0.48 -16.11
C GLN A 99 -13.88 0.65 -17.13
N ALA A 100 -13.55 0.35 -18.40
CA ALA A 100 -13.48 1.36 -19.46
C ALA A 100 -14.88 1.89 -19.87
N ASP A 101 -15.88 1.02 -19.86
CA ASP A 101 -17.22 1.29 -20.37
C ASP A 101 -18.31 1.04 -19.32
N GLY A 102 -19.39 1.80 -19.36
CA GLY A 102 -20.55 1.63 -18.49
C GLY A 102 -20.46 2.36 -17.15
N PRO A 103 -21.50 2.26 -16.30
CA PRO A 103 -21.57 2.97 -15.03
C PRO A 103 -20.54 2.45 -14.03
N ALA A 104 -20.04 3.33 -13.16
CA ALA A 104 -19.14 2.95 -12.09
C ALA A 104 -19.79 1.93 -11.15
N LEU A 105 -19.00 1.12 -10.46
CA LEU A 105 -19.53 0.08 -9.56
C LEU A 105 -20.56 0.62 -8.55
N PRO A 106 -20.35 1.76 -7.86
CA PRO A 106 -21.34 2.29 -6.91
C PRO A 106 -22.68 2.66 -7.57
N ASP A 107 -22.68 3.03 -8.85
CA ASP A 107 -23.89 3.38 -9.60
C ASP A 107 -24.69 2.15 -10.04
N ARG A 108 -24.09 0.96 -9.90
CA ARG A 108 -24.73 -0.34 -10.16
C ARG A 108 -25.31 -0.99 -8.90
N LEU A 109 -25.02 -0.42 -7.73
CA LEU A 109 -25.50 -0.91 -6.45
C LEU A 109 -26.82 -0.23 -6.07
N ASP A 110 -27.61 -0.89 -5.23
CA ASP A 110 -28.75 -0.23 -4.60
C ASP A 110 -28.28 0.98 -3.77
N PRO A 111 -29.10 2.05 -3.64
CA PRO A 111 -28.65 3.30 -3.02
C PRO A 111 -28.11 3.16 -1.60
N ALA A 112 -28.62 2.19 -0.82
CA ALA A 112 -28.17 1.92 0.54
C ALA A 112 -26.72 1.38 0.56
N ASP A 113 -26.37 0.49 -0.37
CA ASP A 113 -25.03 -0.10 -0.46
C ASP A 113 -24.03 0.88 -1.09
N ALA A 114 -24.48 1.63 -2.10
CA ALA A 114 -23.66 2.65 -2.76
C ALA A 114 -23.16 3.73 -1.79
N ALA A 115 -23.92 4.02 -0.72
CA ALA A 115 -23.55 5.02 0.28
C ALA A 115 -22.26 4.69 1.05
N ALA A 116 -21.87 3.41 1.13
CA ALA A 116 -20.63 2.99 1.81
C ALA A 116 -19.35 3.31 1.01
N PHE A 117 -19.49 3.66 -0.28
CA PHE A 117 -18.37 3.83 -1.22
C PHE A 117 -18.20 5.27 -1.75
N ARG A 118 -18.98 6.24 -1.25
CA ARG A 118 -18.90 7.67 -1.58
C ARG A 118 -18.33 8.46 -0.41
#